data_AF-A0A356X5N8-F1
#
_entry.id   AF-A0A356X5N8-F1
#
_cell.length_a   1.000
_cell.length_b   1.000
_cell.length_c   1.000
_cell.angle_alpha   90.00
_cell.angle_beta   90.00
_cell.angle_gamma   90.00
#
_symmetry.space_group_name_H-M   'P 1'
#
loop_
_entity.id
_entity.type
_entity.pdbx_description
1 polymer ?
#
loop_
_entity_poly.entity_id
_entity_poly.type
_entity_poly.pdbx_seq_one_letter_code
_entity_poly.pdbx_strand_id
1 'polypeptide(L)' 'GLKHIPVIMLTTSSDEMDIIKSYQNHSNCYITKPVDINSFIEVISTIENFWISIVQLPPKTN' A
#
# COMPACT_ATOMS: atom_id res chain seq x y z
N GLY A 1 6.49 -3.32 17.93
CA GLY A 1 6.07 -4.52 17.16
C GLY A 1 5.55 -4.07 15.80
N LEU A 2 5.79 -4.83 14.74
CA LEU A 2 5.50 -4.43 13.34
C LEU A 2 4.01 -4.12 13.05
N LYS A 3 3.10 -4.47 13.98
CA LYS A 3 1.64 -4.26 13.88
C LYS A 3 1.22 -2.80 13.65
N HIS A 4 2.08 -1.82 13.93
CA HIS A 4 1.78 -0.41 13.72
C HIS A 4 2.41 0.18 12.45
N ILE A 5 3.29 -0.54 11.77
CA ILE A 5 3.88 -0.04 10.52
C ILE A 5 2.81 -0.17 9.43
N PRO A 6 2.41 0.91 8.74
CA PRO A 6 1.47 0.79 7.63
C PRO A 6 2.10 -0.01 6.49
N VAL A 7 1.36 -0.99 5.97
CA VAL A 7 1.79 -1.87 4.87
C VAL A 7 0.89 -1.64 3.67
N ILE A 8 1.52 -1.29 2.55
CA ILE A 8 0.88 -1.16 1.24
C ILE A 8 1.39 -2.30 0.37
N MET A 9 0.49 -3.12 -0.16
CA MET A 9 0.84 -4.14 -1.14
C MET A 9 0.78 -3.54 -2.54
N LEU A 10 1.85 -3.68 -3.31
CA LEU A 10 1.92 -3.29 -4.73
C LEU A 10 2.42 -4.49 -5.54
N THR A 11 1.52 -5.16 -6.25
CA THR A 11 1.80 -6.47 -6.88
C THR A 11 1.07 -6.62 -8.21
N THR A 12 1.56 -7.48 -9.10
CA THR A 12 0.89 -7.76 -10.39
C THR A 12 -0.35 -8.64 -10.26
N SER A 13 -0.50 -9.35 -9.13
CA SER A 13 -1.70 -10.13 -8.87
C SER A 13 -2.91 -9.20 -8.71
N SER A 14 -4.01 -9.58 -9.34
CA SER A 14 -5.34 -8.98 -9.16
C SER A 14 -6.36 -10.03 -8.72
N ASP A 15 -5.89 -11.21 -8.32
CA ASP A 15 -6.76 -12.29 -7.86
C ASP A 15 -7.45 -11.90 -6.55
N GLU A 16 -8.77 -12.03 -6.52
CA GLU A 16 -9.60 -11.65 -5.38
C GLU A 16 -9.15 -12.34 -4.08
N MET A 17 -8.72 -13.59 -4.18
CA MET A 17 -8.24 -14.35 -3.05
C MET A 17 -6.94 -13.76 -2.45
N ASP A 18 -6.04 -13.25 -3.28
CA ASP A 18 -4.81 -12.60 -2.82
C ASP A 18 -5.10 -11.26 -2.14
N ILE A 19 -6.06 -10.52 -2.68
CA ILE A 19 -6.55 -9.27 -2.08
C ILE A 19 -7.14 -9.56 -0.69
N ILE A 20 -8.07 -10.52 -0.59
CA ILE A 20 -8.70 -10.89 0.68
C ILE A 20 -7.65 -11.34 1.70
N LYS A 21 -6.73 -12.23 1.31
CA LYS A 21 -5.65 -12.72 2.19
C LYS A 21 -4.75 -11.59 2.66
N SER A 22 -4.45 -10.61 1.82
CA SER A 22 -3.65 -9.45 2.21
C SER A 22 -4.32 -8.66 3.33
N TYR A 23 -5.60 -8.33 3.17
CA TYR A 23 -6.34 -7.59 4.18
C TYR A 23 -6.55 -8.40 5.46
N GLN A 24 -6.76 -9.72 5.37
CA GLN A 24 -6.77 -10.61 6.54
C GLN A 24 -5.44 -10.57 7.30
N ASN A 25 -4.32 -10.45 6.59
CA ASN A 25 -2.97 -10.27 7.17
C ASN A 25 -2.62 -8.81 7.49
N HIS A 26 -3.63 -7.94 7.60
CA HIS A 26 -3.53 -6.57 8.13
C HIS A 26 -2.76 -5.60 7.22
N SER A 27 -2.73 -5.83 5.91
CA SER A 27 -2.33 -4.75 4.98
C SER A 27 -3.33 -3.59 5.05
N ASN A 28 -2.84 -2.37 5.00
CA ASN A 28 -3.69 -1.18 4.94
C ASN A 28 -4.28 -0.96 3.54
N CYS A 29 -3.55 -1.38 2.50
CA CYS A 29 -3.91 -1.15 1.12
C CYS A 29 -3.37 -2.26 0.21
N TYR A 30 -4.11 -2.55 -0.86
CA TYR A 30 -3.69 -3.44 -1.95
C TYR A 30 -3.84 -2.72 -3.29
N ILE A 31 -2.76 -2.66 -4.05
CA ILE A 31 -2.66 -1.96 -5.32
C ILE A 31 -2.15 -2.94 -6.36
N THR A 32 -2.94 -3.17 -7.40
CA THR A 32 -2.44 -3.91 -8.57
C THR A 32 -1.45 -3.00 -9.31
N LYS A 33 -0.23 -3.48 -9.51
CA LYS A 33 0.84 -2.73 -10.16
C LYS A 33 0.41 -2.34 -11.58
N PRO A 34 0.37 -1.03 -11.89
CA PRO A 34 0.11 -0.59 -13.25
C PRO A 34 1.17 -1.14 -14.21
N VAL A 35 0.72 -1.59 -15.38
CA VAL A 35 1.62 -2.08 -16.44
C VAL A 35 2.27 -0.92 -17.17
N ASP A 36 1.53 0.16 -17.39
CA ASP A 36 2.02 1.38 -18.03
C ASP A 36 2.86 2.22 -17.06
N ILE A 37 3.96 2.77 -17.57
CA ILE A 37 4.93 3.54 -16.77
C ILE A 37 4.35 4.88 -16.31
N ASN A 38 3.52 5.54 -17.11
CA ASN A 38 2.92 6.82 -16.70
C ASN A 38 1.90 6.59 -15.59
N SER A 39 1.05 5.57 -15.73
CA SER A 39 0.13 5.16 -14.65
C SER A 39 0.88 4.71 -13.39
N PHE A 40 2.02 4.03 -13.54
CA PHE A 40 2.86 3.67 -12.39
C PHE A 40 3.37 4.92 -11.64
N ILE A 41 3.89 5.91 -12.37
CA ILE A 41 4.37 7.17 -11.78
C ILE A 41 3.22 7.90 -11.06
N GLU A 42 2.04 7.97 -11.67
CA GLU A 42 0.85 8.58 -11.07
C GLU A 42 0.44 7.90 -9.75
N VAL A 43 0.41 6.56 -9.74
CA VAL A 43 0.11 5.78 -8.54
C VAL A 43 1.13 6.02 -7.43
N ILE A 44 2.44 6.03 -7.75
CA ILE A 44 3.48 6.30 -6.75
C ILE A 44 3.37 7.72 -6.19
N SER A 45 3.13 8.72 -7.04
CA SER A 45 2.93 10.11 -6.58
C SER A 45 1.71 10.24 -5.66
N THR A 46 0.64 9.50 -5.96
CA THR A 46 -0.58 9.47 -5.14
C THR A 46 -0.31 8.80 -3.78
N ILE A 47 0.44 7.69 -3.76
CA ILE A 47 0.85 7.01 -2.52
C ILE A 47 1.69 7.96 -1.66
N GLU A 48 2.67 8.65 -2.23
CA GLU A 48 3.53 9.60 -1.53
C GLU A 48 2.72 10.73 -0.89
N ASN A 49 1.85 11.37 -1.69
CA ASN A 49 1.01 12.46 -1.22
C ASN A 49 0.12 12.00 -0.04
N PHE A 50 -0.59 10.89 -0.21
CA PHE A 50 -1.51 10.42 0.81
C PHE A 50 -0.79 9.97 2.08
N TRP A 51 0.18 9.05 1.97
CA TRP A 51 0.77 8.41 3.15
C TRP A 51 1.79 9.28 3.88
N ILE A 52 2.46 10.20 3.19
CA ILE A 52 3.50 11.04 3.78
C ILE A 52 2.97 12.42 4.17
N SER A 53 2.07 13.00 3.35
CA SER A 53 1.62 14.38 3.57
C SER A 53 0.27 14.48 4.29
N ILE A 54 -0.62 13.49 4.13
CA ILE A 54 -1.98 13.54 4.68
C ILE A 54 -2.13 12.66 5.92
N VAL A 55 -1.65 11.42 5.86
CA VAL A 55 -1.83 10.45 6.95
C VAL A 55 -0.95 10.80 8.14
N GLN A 56 -1.53 10.77 9.35
CA GLN A 56 -0.78 10.79 10.59
C GLN A 56 -0.21 9.39 10.88
N LEU A 57 1.07 9.21 10.62
CA LEU A 57 1.75 7.94 10.85
C LEU A 57 2.00 7.72 12.35
N PRO A 58 1.90 6.47 12.84
CA PRO A 58 2.24 6.16 14.21
C PRO A 58 3.72 6.45 14.49
N PRO A 59 4.07 6.83 15.73
CA PRO A 59 5.45 7.11 16.09
C PRO A 59 6.32 5.88 15.89
N LYS A 60 7.56 6.08 15.45
CA LYS A 60 8.54 5.00 15.37
C LYS A 60 8.73 4.40 16.77
N THR A 61 8.33 3.15 16.96
CA THR A 61 8.71 2.40 18.14
C THR A 61 10.18 2.01 17.98
N ASN A 62 11.04 2.49 18.89
CA ASN A 62 12.42 2.00 19.04
C ASN A 62 12.45 0.51 19.40
#